data_AF-A0A7X6WX68-F1
#
_entry.id   AF-A0A7X6WX68-F1
#
_cell.length_a   1.000
_cell.length_b   1.000
_cell.length_c   1.000
_cell.angle_alpha   90.00
_cell.angle_beta   90.00
_cell.angle_gamma   90.00
#
_symmetry.space_group_name_H-M   'P 1'
#
loop_
_entity.id
_entity.type
_entity.pdbx_description
1 polymer ?
#
loop_
_entity_poly.entity_id
_entity_poly.type
_entity_poly.pdbx_seq_one_letter_code
_entity_poly.pdbx_strand_id
1 'polypeptide(L)'
;MKLDTMFRWLVFPGVLAGFMLHAYTCFLIPDGGPNGFTAGLFALSILPYLACLVAGMRNARGLLMAAYAILPLLLLDSLTFHEAFIAPSTSTSSLALLVVPVINLGVLALGFLVGWIVFRLRRRAT
;
A
#
# COMPACT_ATOMS: atom_id res chain seq x y z
N MET A 1 -0.04 -11.34 23.42
CA MET A 1 -0.98 -10.77 22.44
C MET A 1 -1.32 -11.84 21.40
N LYS A 2 -2.60 -12.07 21.06
CA LYS A 2 -2.94 -13.04 19.99
C LYS A 2 -2.36 -12.53 18.66
N LEU A 3 -1.79 -13.43 17.86
CA LEU A 3 -1.11 -13.08 16.61
C LEU A 3 -2.00 -12.27 15.65
N ASP A 4 -3.30 -12.57 15.61
CA ASP A 4 -4.28 -11.83 14.82
C ASP A 4 -4.42 -10.37 15.29
N THR A 5 -4.37 -10.13 16.60
CA THR A 5 -4.40 -8.76 17.14
C THR A 5 -3.18 -7.98 16.69
N MET A 6 -2.00 -8.61 16.66
CA MET A 6 -0.77 -7.99 16.17
C MET A 6 -0.89 -7.58 14.70
N PHE A 7 -1.39 -8.47 13.84
CA PHE A 7 -1.54 -8.15 12.42
C PHE A 7 -2.59 -7.09 12.14
N ARG A 8 -3.66 -7.00 12.96
CA ARG A 8 -4.63 -5.89 12.86
C ARG A 8 -3.98 -4.54 13.15
N TRP A 9 -3.13 -4.48 14.19
CA TRP A 9 -2.37 -3.28 14.54
C TRP A 9 -1.30 -2.91 13.52
N LEU A 10 -0.94 -3.83 12.61
CA LEU A 10 -0.09 -3.51 11.47
C LEU A 10 -0.92 -3.04 10.27
N VAL A 11 -1.93 -3.83 9.87
CA VAL A 11 -2.66 -3.63 8.62
C VAL A 11 -3.49 -2.35 8.64
N PHE A 12 -4.29 -2.10 9.68
CA PHE A 12 -5.21 -0.96 9.66
C PHE A 12 -4.48 0.39 9.75
N PRO A 13 -3.50 0.59 10.65
CA PRO A 13 -2.70 1.81 10.64
C PRO A 13 -1.91 1.96 9.34
N GLY A 14 -1.40 0.85 8.78
CA GLY A 14 -0.68 0.89 7.51
C GLY A 14 -1.57 1.31 6.33
N VAL A 15 -2.80 0.81 6.27
CA VAL A 15 -3.80 1.25 5.28
C VAL A 15 -4.07 2.74 5.44
N LEU A 16 -4.32 3.20 6.67
CA LEU A 16 -4.58 4.61 6.93
C LEU A 16 -3.39 5.49 6.51
N ALA A 17 -2.16 5.08 6.82
CA ALA A 17 -0.95 5.79 6.42
C ALA A 17 -0.84 5.91 4.90
N GLY A 18 -1.08 4.83 4.16
CA GLY A 18 -1.06 4.84 2.69
C GLY A 18 -2.11 5.76 2.10
N PHE A 19 -3.33 5.73 2.65
CA PHE A 19 -4.40 6.66 2.26
C PHE A 19 -4.02 8.12 2.48
N MET A 20 -3.50 8.44 3.67
CA MET A 20 -3.10 9.80 4.02
C MET A 20 -1.94 10.29 3.14
N LEU A 21 -0.96 9.43 2.86
CA LEU A 21 0.17 9.74 1.99
C LEU A 21 -0.31 10.08 0.57
N HIS A 22 -1.18 9.26 -0.01
CA HIS A 22 -1.70 9.51 -1.36
C HIS A 22 -2.66 10.69 -1.42
N ALA A 23 -3.46 10.92 -0.38
CA ALA A 23 -4.33 12.10 -0.29
C ALA A 23 -3.49 13.38 -0.21
N TYR A 24 -2.43 13.38 0.60
CA TYR A 24 -1.49 14.48 0.70
C TYR A 24 -0.80 14.75 -0.66
N THR A 25 -0.29 13.68 -1.29
CA THR A 25 0.42 13.76 -2.57
C THR A 25 -0.45 14.26 -3.71
N CYS A 26 -1.69 13.79 -3.80
CA CYS A 26 -2.56 14.10 -4.95
C CYS A 26 -3.38 15.38 -4.76
N PHE A 27 -3.71 15.78 -3.54
CA PHE A 27 -4.66 16.88 -3.31
C PHE A 27 -4.11 18.05 -2.51
N LEU A 28 -3.00 17.89 -1.78
CA LEU A 28 -2.46 18.94 -0.91
C LEU A 28 -1.14 19.53 -1.41
N ILE A 29 -0.33 18.77 -2.15
CA ILE A 29 0.91 19.27 -2.77
C ILE A 29 0.66 20.07 -4.08
N PRO A 30 -0.19 19.63 -5.02
CA PRO A 30 -0.25 20.28 -6.32
C PRO A 30 -0.80 21.72 -6.26
N ASP A 31 -0.02 22.70 -6.74
CA ASP A 31 -0.39 24.12 -6.75
C ASP A 31 -1.65 24.45 -7.56
N GLY A 32 -1.98 23.61 -8.57
CA GLY A 32 -3.14 23.78 -9.44
C GLY A 32 -4.48 23.33 -8.82
N GLY A 33 -4.46 22.83 -7.58
CA GLY A 33 -5.63 22.25 -6.92
C GLY A 33 -6.07 20.89 -7.50
N PRO A 34 -7.08 20.25 -6.89
CA PRO A 34 -7.58 18.96 -7.32
C PRO A 34 -8.17 19.00 -8.73
N ASN A 35 -7.71 18.12 -9.60
CA ASN A 35 -8.26 17.93 -10.95
C ASN A 35 -8.50 16.44 -11.25
N GLY A 36 -9.16 16.15 -12.38
CA GLY A 36 -9.49 14.78 -12.77
C GLY A 36 -8.30 13.84 -12.85
N PHE A 37 -7.12 14.34 -13.25
CA PHE A 37 -5.90 13.55 -13.28
C PHE A 37 -5.42 13.18 -11.87
N THR A 38 -5.32 14.14 -10.95
CA THR A 38 -4.94 13.86 -9.54
C THR A 38 -5.94 12.95 -8.83
N ALA A 39 -7.24 13.09 -9.13
CA ALA A 39 -8.27 12.20 -8.59
C ALA A 39 -8.14 10.77 -9.15
N GLY A 40 -7.87 10.64 -10.45
CA GLY A 40 -7.61 9.34 -11.07
C GLY A 40 -6.34 8.67 -10.54
N LEU A 41 -5.28 9.45 -10.35
CA LEU A 41 -4.03 8.98 -9.75
C LEU A 41 -4.25 8.50 -8.32
N PHE A 42 -4.92 9.31 -7.49
CA PHE A 42 -5.29 8.92 -6.13
C PHE A 42 -6.10 7.62 -6.12
N ALA A 43 -7.13 7.53 -6.96
CA ALA A 43 -7.99 6.35 -7.05
C ALA A 43 -7.17 5.09 -7.40
N LEU A 44 -6.25 5.17 -8.37
CA LEU A 44 -5.35 4.07 -8.71
C LEU A 44 -4.43 3.71 -7.55
N SER A 45 -3.80 4.71 -6.92
CA SER A 45 -2.81 4.53 -5.85
C SER A 45 -3.39 3.90 -4.58
N ILE A 46 -4.66 4.14 -4.26
CA ILE A 46 -5.30 3.55 -3.07
C ILE A 46 -5.85 2.14 -3.28
N LEU A 47 -5.95 1.64 -4.52
CA LEU A 47 -6.50 0.30 -4.79
C LEU A 47 -5.78 -0.82 -4.02
N PRO A 48 -4.44 -0.87 -3.95
CA PRO A 48 -3.72 -1.87 -3.15
C PRO A 48 -4.09 -1.82 -1.66
N TYR A 49 -4.26 -0.61 -1.12
CA TYR A 49 -4.62 -0.40 0.27
C TYR A 49 -6.08 -0.79 0.56
N LEU A 50 -7.00 -0.49 -0.36
CA LEU A 50 -8.39 -0.97 -0.30
C LEU A 50 -8.45 -2.50 -0.33
N ALA A 51 -7.66 -3.14 -1.19
CA ALA A 51 -7.58 -4.59 -1.24
C ALA A 51 -7.07 -5.18 0.08
N CYS A 52 -6.03 -4.57 0.68
CA CYS A 52 -5.53 -4.96 2.00
C CYS A 52 -6.59 -4.77 3.10
N LEU A 53 -7.33 -3.66 3.09
CA LEU A 53 -8.42 -3.39 4.03
C LEU A 53 -9.52 -4.45 3.95
N VAL A 54 -10.04 -4.69 2.75
CA VAL A 54 -11.11 -5.67 2.50
C VAL A 54 -10.65 -7.08 2.85
N ALA A 55 -9.44 -7.47 2.47
CA ALA A 55 -8.87 -8.78 2.82
C ALA A 55 -8.70 -8.91 4.34
N GLY A 56 -8.17 -7.88 5.00
CA GLY A 56 -7.89 -7.87 6.44
C GLY A 56 -9.13 -7.93 7.33
N MET A 57 -10.27 -7.42 6.86
CA MET A 57 -11.54 -7.48 7.58
C MET A 57 -12.24 -8.84 7.46
N ARG A 58 -11.96 -9.63 6.43
CA ARG A 58 -12.74 -10.85 6.12
C ARG A 58 -12.46 -12.02 7.05
N ASN A 59 -11.20 -12.41 7.22
CA ASN A 59 -10.80 -13.57 8.03
C ASN A 59 -9.30 -13.57 8.33
N ALA A 60 -8.84 -14.49 9.20
CA ALA A 60 -7.43 -14.60 9.58
C ALA A 60 -6.47 -14.83 8.39
N ARG A 61 -6.91 -15.56 7.36
CA ARG A 61 -6.11 -15.76 6.14
C ARG A 61 -5.92 -14.44 5.39
N GLY A 62 -7.02 -13.71 5.17
CA GLY A 62 -6.99 -12.41 4.50
C GLY A 62 -6.19 -11.36 5.28
N LEU A 63 -6.27 -11.40 6.62
CA LEU A 63 -5.43 -10.58 7.49
C LEU A 63 -3.94 -10.88 7.32
N LEU A 64 -3.56 -12.14 7.23
CA LEU A 64 -2.16 -12.51 6.99
C LEU A 64 -1.71 -12.06 5.59
N MET A 65 -2.53 -12.27 4.56
CA MET A 65 -2.25 -11.78 3.20
C MET A 65 -2.03 -10.26 3.17
N ALA A 66 -2.91 -9.50 3.81
CA ALA A 66 -2.79 -8.05 3.92
C ALA A 66 -1.53 -7.63 4.69
N ALA A 67 -1.18 -8.33 5.78
CA ALA A 67 0.02 -8.02 6.57
C ALA A 67 1.33 -8.16 5.77
N TYR A 68 1.41 -9.17 4.88
CA TYR A 68 2.59 -9.35 4.02
C TYR A 68 2.63 -8.38 2.83
N ALA A 69 1.50 -7.81 2.42
CA ALA A 69 1.46 -6.80 1.36
C ALA A 69 1.68 -5.37 1.89
N ILE A 70 1.16 -5.03 3.07
CA ILE A 70 1.10 -3.63 3.52
C ILE A 70 2.47 -2.99 3.72
N LEU A 71 3.44 -3.76 4.23
CA LEU A 71 4.80 -3.29 4.50
C LEU A 71 5.54 -2.87 3.21
N PRO A 72 5.69 -3.74 2.20
CA PRO A 72 6.38 -3.35 0.97
C PRO A 72 5.63 -2.27 0.18
N LEU A 73 4.29 -2.24 0.23
CA LEU A 73 3.50 -1.15 -0.38
C LEU A 73 3.86 0.21 0.22
N LEU A 74 3.79 0.33 1.56
CA LEU A 74 4.13 1.56 2.25
C LEU A 74 5.58 1.96 2.05
N LEU A 75 6.49 0.99 2.06
CA LEU A 75 7.90 1.24 1.84
C LEU A 75 8.12 1.85 0.45
N LEU A 76 7.57 1.23 -0.59
CA LEU A 76 7.75 1.72 -1.95
C LEU A 76 7.14 3.11 -2.13
N ASP A 77 5.92 3.34 -1.63
CA ASP A 77 5.28 4.65 -1.71
C ASP A 77 6.03 5.73 -0.91
N SER A 78 6.56 5.39 0.26
CA SER A 78 7.36 6.34 1.06
C SER A 78 8.66 6.71 0.36
N LEU A 79 9.33 5.74 -0.28
CA LEU A 79 10.53 5.99 -1.07
C LEU A 79 10.22 6.85 -2.30
N THR A 80 9.13 6.54 -3.00
CA THR A 80 8.68 7.33 -4.16
C THR A 80 8.31 8.75 -3.76
N PHE A 81 7.62 8.93 -2.63
CA PHE A 81 7.33 10.26 -2.10
C PHE A 81 8.61 11.03 -1.79
N HIS A 82 9.56 10.40 -1.10
CA HIS A 82 10.84 11.02 -0.77
C HIS A 82 11.62 11.41 -2.03
N GLU A 83 11.70 10.51 -3.02
CA GLU A 83 12.36 10.77 -4.29
C GLU A 83 11.65 11.88 -5.10
N ALA A 84 10.32 11.93 -5.11
CA ALA A 84 9.60 12.92 -5.89
C ALA A 84 9.62 14.33 -5.26
N PHE A 85 9.62 14.44 -3.93
CA PHE A 85 9.37 15.71 -3.24
C PHE A 85 10.45 16.17 -2.26
N ILE A 86 11.30 15.28 -1.73
CA ILE A 86 12.28 15.64 -0.71
C ILE A 86 13.69 15.70 -1.29
N ALA A 87 14.13 14.62 -1.94
CA ALA A 87 15.46 14.49 -2.50
C ALA A 87 15.40 13.91 -3.92
N PRO A 88 14.97 14.71 -4.92
CA PRO A 88 14.94 14.28 -6.31
C PRO A 88 16.34 13.98 -6.82
N SER A 89 16.51 12.75 -7.31
CA SER A 89 17.78 12.23 -7.84
C SER A 89 17.97 12.59 -9.32
N THR A 90 16.87 12.72 -10.05
CA THR A 90 16.84 12.95 -11.51
C THR A 90 15.73 13.92 -11.90
N SER A 91 15.79 14.47 -13.12
CA SER A 91 14.73 15.32 -13.69
C SER A 91 13.42 14.57 -13.93
N THR A 92 13.43 13.23 -13.91
CA THR A 92 12.24 12.37 -14.08
C THR A 92 11.73 11.79 -12.77
N SER A 93 12.21 12.25 -11.61
CA SER A 93 11.82 11.71 -10.29
C SER A 93 10.30 11.74 -10.05
N SER A 94 9.62 12.78 -10.54
CA SER A 94 8.15 12.89 -10.43
C SER A 94 7.39 11.84 -11.26
N LEU A 95 8.01 11.25 -12.29
CA LEU A 95 7.41 10.18 -13.08
C LEU A 95 7.19 8.90 -12.25
N ALA A 96 8.00 8.71 -11.20
CA ALA A 96 7.84 7.59 -10.27
C ALA A 96 6.45 7.59 -9.62
N LEU A 97 5.83 8.75 -9.40
CA LEU A 97 4.47 8.88 -8.86
C LEU A 97 3.40 8.23 -9.77
N LEU A 98 3.67 8.07 -11.06
CA LEU A 98 2.77 7.42 -12.02
C LEU A 98 3.05 5.94 -12.18
N VAL A 99 4.34 5.56 -12.15
CA VAL A 99 4.77 4.19 -12.38
C VAL A 99 4.56 3.31 -11.15
N VAL A 100 4.85 3.84 -9.96
CA VAL A 100 4.84 3.09 -8.70
C VAL A 100 3.43 2.59 -8.32
N PRO A 101 2.34 3.36 -8.49
CA PRO A 101 0.98 2.84 -8.27
C PRO A 101 0.67 1.57 -9.09
N VAL A 102 1.20 1.47 -10.31
CA VAL A 102 1.05 0.28 -11.16
C VAL A 102 1.92 -0.87 -10.64
N ILE A 103 3.18 -0.60 -10.26
CA ILE A 103 4.06 -1.59 -9.62
C ILE A 103 3.44 -2.14 -8.33
N ASN A 104 2.79 -1.29 -7.54
CA ASN A 104 2.15 -1.66 -6.29
C ASN A 104 1.02 -2.69 -6.47
N LEU A 105 0.36 -2.76 -7.63
CA LEU A 105 -0.58 -3.85 -7.92
C LEU A 105 0.13 -5.21 -7.99
N GLY A 106 1.35 -5.24 -8.54
CA GLY A 106 2.21 -6.42 -8.52
C GLY A 106 2.72 -6.75 -7.12
N VAL A 107 3.17 -5.74 -6.36
CA VAL A 107 3.61 -5.90 -4.96
C VAL A 107 2.47 -6.46 -4.09
N LEU A 108 1.25 -5.96 -4.26
CA LEU A 108 0.05 -6.50 -3.62
C LEU A 108 -0.12 -7.98 -3.93
N ALA A 109 -0.10 -8.36 -5.21
CA ALA A 109 -0.29 -9.74 -5.63
C ALA A 109 0.77 -10.67 -5.02
N LEU A 110 2.04 -10.24 -5.02
CA LEU A 110 3.14 -10.97 -4.39
C LEU A 110 2.96 -11.10 -2.88
N GLY A 111 2.65 -10.00 -2.17
CA GLY A 111 2.40 -10.02 -0.73
C GLY A 111 1.22 -10.92 -0.35
N PHE A 112 0.15 -10.89 -1.14
CA PHE A 112 -1.00 -11.78 -0.97
C PHE A 112 -0.63 -13.25 -1.18
N LEU A 113 0.15 -13.54 -2.22
CA LEU A 113 0.64 -14.89 -2.49
C LEU A 113 1.48 -15.42 -1.32
N VAL A 114 2.44 -14.61 -0.84
CA VAL A 114 3.30 -14.96 0.30
C VAL A 114 2.46 -15.21 1.55
N GLY A 115 1.56 -14.30 1.91
CA GLY A 115 0.71 -14.47 3.09
C GLY A 115 -0.22 -15.69 2.98
N TRP A 116 -0.70 -16.00 1.78
CA TRP A 116 -1.48 -17.22 1.55
C TRP A 116 -0.64 -18.50 1.74
N ILE A 117 0.59 -18.54 1.20
CA ILE A 117 1.53 -19.66 1.38
C ILE A 117 1.83 -19.85 2.87
N VAL A 118 2.17 -18.77 3.58
CA VAL A 118 2.47 -18.83 5.03
C VAL A 118 1.26 -19.35 5.81
N PHE A 119 0.05 -18.90 5.48
CA PHE A 119 -1.18 -19.41 6.11
C PHE A 119 -1.35 -20.92 5.89
N ARG A 120 -1.12 -21.39 4.66
CA ARG A 120 -1.21 -22.82 4.31
C ARG A 120 -0.19 -23.67 5.07
N LEU A 121 1.05 -23.19 5.19
CA LEU A 121 2.10 -23.89 5.92
C LEU A 121 1.79 -23.96 7.42
N ARG A 122 1.33 -22.85 8.01
CA ARG A 122 0.94 -22.83 9.43
C ARG A 122 -0.19 -23.81 9.74
N ARG A 123 -1.22 -23.87 8.89
CA ARG A 123 -2.34 -24.79 9.07
C ARG A 123 -1.96 -26.27 8.90
N ARG A 124 -0.87 -26.57 8.19
CA ARG A 124 -0.36 -27.96 8.06
C ARG A 124 0.47 -28.40 9.27
N ALA A 125 1.04 -27.46 10.00
CA ALA A 125 1.91 -27.72 11.15
C ALA A 125 1.15 -27.79 12.50
N THR A 126 -0.15 -27.49 12.49
CA THR A 126 -1.09 -27.57 13.62
C THR A 126 -2.10 -28.68 13.38
#